data_AF-A0AAV5F6N2-F1
#
_entry.id   AF-A0AAV5F6N2-F1
#
_cell.length_a   1.000
_cell.length_b   1.000
_cell.length_c   1.000
_cell.angle_alpha   90.00
_cell.angle_beta   90.00
_cell.angle_gamma   90.00
#
_symmetry.space_group_name_H-M   'P 1'
#
loop_
_entity.id
_entity.type
_entity.pdbx_description
1 polymer ?
#
loop_
_entity_poly.entity_id
_entity_poly.type
_entity_poly.pdbx_seq_one_letter_code
_entity_poly.pdbx_strand_id
1 'polypeptide(L)'
;MGRINRAVWGPLNQTIITAGEDATIRIWETGTHRTLTLIKTYVKERPVVNAVDISPTHDTVVLGGGQDAMNVTMTDRRAGKFEAKFYHKILQEEIDGVKGHFGPINALVFNPDGRR
;
A
#
# COMPACT_ATOMS: atom_id res chain seq x y z
N MET A 1 -16.31 2.89 7.96
CA MET A 1 -15.06 2.12 8.12
C MET A 1 -15.00 1.12 6.99
N GLY A 2 -13.98 1.19 6.14
CA GLY A 2 -13.80 0.27 5.00
C GLY A 2 -13.14 -1.05 5.42
N ARG A 3 -13.18 -2.06 4.56
CA ARG A 3 -12.53 -3.35 4.83
C ARG A 3 -11.01 -3.20 4.83
N ILE A 4 -10.33 -3.85 5.77
CA ILE A 4 -8.87 -4.05 5.70
C ILE A 4 -8.62 -5.14 4.66
N ASN A 5 -7.91 -4.80 3.59
CA ASN A 5 -7.60 -5.74 2.51
C ASN A 5 -6.30 -6.50 2.75
N ARG A 6 -5.41 -5.95 3.59
CA ARG A 6 -4.08 -6.48 3.87
C ARG A 6 -3.57 -6.08 5.25
N ALA A 7 -2.79 -6.97 5.84
CA ALA A 7 -1.99 -6.75 7.03
C ALA A 7 -0.65 -7.48 6.88
N VAL A 8 0.45 -6.80 7.21
CA VAL A 8 1.81 -7.35 7.08
C VAL A 8 2.64 -7.00 8.31
N TRP A 9 3.60 -7.87 8.64
CA TRP A 9 4.59 -7.61 9.68
C TRP A 9 5.70 -6.71 9.14
N GLY A 10 6.14 -5.77 9.97
CA GLY A 10 7.39 -5.06 9.75
C GLY A 10 8.60 -5.98 9.98
N PRO A 11 9.76 -5.67 9.39
CA PRO A 11 10.91 -6.58 9.36
C PRO A 11 11.51 -6.95 10.72
N LEU A 12 11.28 -6.13 11.74
CA LEU A 12 11.74 -6.39 13.13
C LEU A 12 10.69 -7.06 14.01
N ASN A 13 9.53 -7.46 13.47
CA ASN A 13 8.39 -7.98 14.24
C ASN A 13 7.91 -7.08 15.40
N GLN A 14 8.21 -5.78 15.32
CA GLN A 14 7.81 -4.77 16.30
C GLN A 14 6.59 -3.96 15.86
N THR A 15 6.25 -4.03 14.57
CA THR A 15 5.13 -3.28 14.01
C THR A 15 4.29 -4.14 13.08
N ILE A 16 2.98 -3.90 13.08
CA ILE A 16 2.07 -4.41 12.05
C ILE A 16 1.62 -3.22 11.21
N ILE A 17 1.46 -3.43 9.91
CA ILE A 17 0.95 -2.40 9.01
C ILE A 17 -0.27 -2.94 8.28
N THR A 18 -1.34 -2.16 8.28
CA THR A 18 -2.62 -2.52 7.67
C THR A 18 -3.02 -1.48 6.64
N ALA A 19 -3.59 -1.90 5.51
CA ALA A 19 -4.23 -0.99 4.56
C ALA A 19 -5.62 -1.50 4.13
N GLY A 20 -6.50 -0.56 3.81
CA GLY A 20 -7.90 -0.86 3.51
C GLY A 20 -8.52 0.01 2.43
N GLU A 21 -9.79 -0.29 2.15
CA GLU A 21 -10.64 0.38 1.16
C GLU A 21 -10.90 1.85 1.50
N ASP A 22 -10.69 2.26 2.76
CA ASP A 22 -10.81 3.65 3.18
C ASP A 22 -9.58 4.50 2.80
N ALA A 23 -8.69 3.97 1.96
CA ALA A 23 -7.43 4.57 1.57
C ALA A 23 -6.54 4.95 2.77
N THR A 24 -6.75 4.29 3.91
CA THR A 24 -5.92 4.48 5.09
C THR A 24 -4.89 3.38 5.23
N ILE A 25 -3.69 3.79 5.63
CA ILE A 25 -2.60 2.89 6.05
C ILE A 25 -2.36 3.18 7.52
N ARG A 26 -2.37 2.13 8.34
CA ARG A 26 -2.16 2.25 9.77
C ARG A 26 -0.94 1.46 10.18
N ILE A 27 -0.10 2.07 11.01
CA ILE A 27 1.06 1.44 11.62
C ILE A 27 0.75 1.23 13.10
N TRP A 28 0.89 -0.02 13.51
CA TRP A 28 0.62 -0.49 14.85
C TRP A 28 1.93 -0.95 15.49
N GLU A 29 2.19 -0.55 16.73
CA GLU A 29 3.25 -1.13 17.55
C GLU A 29 2.75 -2.41 18.19
N THR A 30 3.54 -3.46 18.11
CA THR A 30 3.29 -4.70 18.84
C THR A 30 4.02 -4.60 20.17
N GLY A 31 3.34 -4.07 21.19
CA GLY A 31 3.86 -4.05 22.55
C GLY A 31 4.00 -5.46 23.14
N THR A 32 4.26 -5.55 24.45
CA THR A 32 4.35 -6.83 25.16
C THR A 32 3.03 -7.62 25.12
N HIS A 33 2.93 -8.48 24.11
CA HIS A 33 2.08 -9.67 23.97
C HIS A 33 0.55 -9.52 23.95
N ARG A 34 -0.08 -8.35 24.14
CA ARG A 34 -1.57 -8.28 24.18
C ARG A 34 -2.26 -7.06 23.55
N THR A 35 -1.55 -5.98 23.24
CA THR A 35 -2.17 -4.76 22.71
C THR A 35 -1.39 -4.19 21.54
N LEU A 36 -2.11 -3.87 20.47
CA LEU A 36 -1.62 -3.11 19.33
C LEU A 36 -1.85 -1.63 19.60
N THR A 37 -0.78 -0.84 19.65
CA THR A 37 -0.89 0.61 19.80
C THR A 37 -0.85 1.24 18.42
N LEU A 38 -1.90 1.97 18.03
CA LEU A 38 -1.88 2.74 16.78
C LEU A 38 -0.85 3.86 16.91
N ILE A 39 0.26 3.77 16.18
CA ILE A 39 1.31 4.78 16.21
C ILE A 39 1.00 5.87 15.19
N LYS A 40 0.56 5.48 13.99
CA LYS A 40 0.36 6.40 12.87
C LYS A 40 -0.77 5.94 11.96
N THR A 41 -1.52 6.90 11.44
CA THR A 41 -2.49 6.71 10.36
C THR A 41 -2.13 7.66 9.22
N TYR A 42 -2.11 7.11 8.01
CA TYR A 42 -1.90 7.84 6.77
C TYR A 42 -3.17 7.74 5.95
N VAL A 43 -3.65 8.87 5.45
CA VAL A 43 -4.84 8.94 4.59
C VAL A 43 -4.38 9.38 3.21
N LYS A 44 -4.77 8.64 2.18
CA LYS A 44 -4.46 9.00 0.80
C LYS A 44 -5.70 9.53 0.10
N GLU A 45 -5.50 10.53 -0.77
CA GLU A 45 -6.57 11.15 -1.56
C GLU A 45 -7.17 10.21 -2.62
N ARG A 46 -6.44 9.17 -3.02
CA ARG A 46 -6.93 8.21 -4.01
C ARG A 46 -7.68 7.08 -3.31
N PRO A 47 -9.00 6.93 -3.55
CA PRO A 47 -9.89 6.20 -2.67
C PRO A 47 -9.80 4.66 -2.77
N VAL A 48 -8.90 4.08 -3.57
CA VAL A 48 -8.82 2.63 -3.71
C VAL A 48 -7.39 2.14 -3.61
N VAL A 49 -7.04 1.61 -2.45
CA VAL A 49 -5.87 0.76 -2.24
C VAL A 49 -6.38 -0.68 -2.12
N ASN A 50 -6.14 -1.47 -3.16
CA ASN A 50 -6.52 -2.89 -3.17
C ASN A 50 -5.36 -3.77 -2.68
N ALA A 51 -4.12 -3.32 -2.90
CA ALA A 51 -2.91 -4.02 -2.58
C ALA A 51 -1.93 -3.12 -1.81
N VAL A 52 -1.31 -3.68 -0.77
CA VAL A 52 -0.17 -3.08 -0.08
C VAL A 52 0.82 -4.19 0.20
N ASP A 53 2.10 -3.86 0.14
CA ASP A 53 3.15 -4.67 0.75
C ASP A 53 4.30 -3.80 1.26
N ILE A 54 5.19 -4.39 2.06
CA ILE A 54 6.30 -3.68 2.71
C ILE A 54 7.61 -4.33 2.37
N SER A 55 8.60 -3.49 2.10
CA SER A 55 9.94 -3.99 1.86
C SER A 55 10.50 -4.63 3.13
N PRO A 56 10.97 -5.89 3.07
CA PRO A 56 11.58 -6.53 4.24
C PRO A 56 12.94 -5.92 4.58
N THR A 57 13.57 -5.17 3.66
CA THR A 57 14.94 -4.67 3.80
C THR A 57 15.05 -3.15 3.85
N HIS A 58 14.00 -2.42 3.44
CA HIS A 58 13.99 -0.96 3.37
C HIS A 58 12.77 -0.38 4.09
N ASP A 59 12.85 0.88 4.52
CA ASP A 59 11.72 1.62 5.07
C ASP A 59 10.76 2.09 3.96
N THR A 60 10.28 1.14 3.16
CA THR A 60 9.47 1.39 1.98
C THR A 60 8.19 0.56 2.00
N VAL A 61 7.09 1.19 1.62
CA VAL A 61 5.78 0.55 1.42
C VAL A 61 5.39 0.72 -0.04
N VAL A 62 4.88 -0.34 -0.67
CA VAL A 62 4.29 -0.26 -2.00
C VAL A 62 2.78 -0.31 -1.89
N LEU A 63 2.09 0.55 -2.64
CA LEU A 63 0.64 0.63 -2.69
C LEU A 63 0.17 0.48 -4.12
N GLY A 64 -0.83 -0.36 -4.32
CA GLY A 64 -1.49 -0.59 -5.60
C GLY A 64 -2.99 -0.55 -5.46
N GLY A 65 -3.66 -0.02 -6.46
CA GLY A 65 -5.10 -0.05 -6.54
C GLY A 65 -5.62 0.68 -7.76
N GLY A 66 -6.91 0.96 -7.78
CA GLY A 66 -7.57 1.60 -8.91
C GLY A 66 -9.07 1.32 -8.90
N GLN A 67 -9.81 2.26 -9.48
CA GLN A 67 -11.24 2.06 -9.77
C GLN A 67 -11.41 1.34 -11.10
N ASP A 68 -12.48 0.56 -11.22
CA ASP A 68 -12.75 -0.23 -12.42
C ASP A 68 -12.81 0.63 -13.68
N ALA A 69 -12.23 0.13 -14.77
CA ALA A 69 -12.10 0.85 -16.03
C ALA A 69 -13.45 1.27 -16.63
N MET A 70 -14.55 0.63 -16.21
CA MET A 70 -15.91 0.92 -16.67
C MET A 70 -16.44 2.31 -16.23
N ASN A 71 -15.89 2.89 -15.15
CA ASN A 71 -16.13 4.29 -14.75
C ASN A 71 -15.11 5.29 -15.33
N VAL A 72 -14.10 4.79 -16.06
CA VAL A 72 -13.07 5.61 -16.71
C VAL A 72 -13.43 5.73 -18.18
N THR A 73 -14.38 6.61 -18.47
CA THR A 73 -14.92 6.82 -19.81
C THR A 73 -13.81 7.07 -20.84
N MET A 74 -13.93 6.35 -21.96
CA MET A 74 -13.15 6.42 -23.19
C MET A 74 -12.41 7.75 -23.41
N THR A 75 -11.11 7.77 -23.13
CA THR A 75 -10.16 8.58 -23.90
C THR A 75 -8.89 7.74 -24.05
N ASP A 76 -8.61 7.41 -25.31
CA ASP A 76 -7.54 6.55 -25.79
C ASP A 76 -6.16 6.84 -25.15
N ARG A 77 -5.36 5.78 -24.94
CA ARG A 77 -3.89 5.79 -24.74
C ARG A 77 -3.27 6.17 -23.38
N ARG A 78 -3.98 6.14 -22.24
CA ARG A 78 -3.32 6.23 -20.91
C ARG A 78 -3.16 4.88 -20.21
N ALA A 79 -2.21 4.07 -20.69
CA ALA A 79 -1.69 2.87 -20.04
C ALA A 79 -0.93 3.15 -18.71
N GLY A 80 -1.39 4.11 -17.91
CA GLY A 80 -0.65 4.63 -16.75
C GLY A 80 -1.52 5.19 -15.63
N LYS A 81 -2.81 4.84 -15.58
CA LYS A 81 -3.70 5.25 -14.47
C LYS A 81 -3.61 4.29 -13.26
N PHE A 82 -3.15 3.06 -13.51
CA PHE A 82 -2.92 2.02 -12.51
C PHE A 82 -1.41 1.90 -12.26
N GLU A 83 -0.96 2.52 -11.18
CA GLU A 83 0.44 2.66 -10.83
C GLU A 83 0.67 2.06 -9.45
N ALA A 84 1.71 1.24 -9.31
CA ALA A 84 2.21 0.83 -8.01
C ALA A 84 3.11 1.96 -7.49
N LYS A 85 2.75 2.56 -6.37
CA LYS A 85 3.48 3.70 -5.79
C LYS A 85 4.26 3.26 -4.57
N PHE A 86 5.54 3.64 -4.54
CA PHE A 86 6.45 3.42 -3.43
C PHE A 86 6.48 4.65 -2.54
N TYR A 87 6.42 4.42 -1.24
CA TYR A 87 6.43 5.46 -0.23
C TYR A 87 7.46 5.16 0.85
N HIS A 88 8.10 6.22 1.35
CA HIS A 88 8.93 6.10 2.54
C HIS A 88 8.03 5.91 3.77
N LYS A 89 8.15 4.77 4.46
CA LYS A 89 7.30 4.36 5.60
C LYS A 89 7.18 5.42 6.68
N ILE A 90 8.28 6.11 6.97
CA ILE A 90 8.40 7.08 8.07
C ILE A 90 8.01 8.50 7.62
N LEU A 91 8.46 8.90 6.42
CA LEU A 91 8.38 10.27 5.92
C LEU A 91 7.09 10.52 5.14
N GLN A 92 6.43 9.45 4.67
CA GLN A 92 5.20 9.48 3.87
C GLN A 92 5.36 10.14 2.49
N GLU A 93 6.59 10.34 2.07
CA GLU A 93 6.91 10.87 0.77
C GLU A 93 6.83 9.77 -0.28
N GLU A 94 6.24 10.11 -1.43
CA GLU A 94 6.29 9.25 -2.60
C GLU A 94 7.74 9.20 -3.09
N ILE A 95 8.29 8.00 -3.17
CA ILE A 95 9.65 7.76 -3.65
C ILE A 95 9.62 7.62 -5.17
N ASP A 96 8.73 6.75 -5.67
CA ASP A 96 8.62 6.46 -7.10
C ASP A 96 7.28 5.76 -7.42
N GLY A 97 7.00 5.61 -8.71
CA GLY A 97 5.81 4.96 -9.24
C GLY A 97 6.09 4.09 -10.45
N VAL A 98 5.66 2.83 -10.38
CA VAL A 98 5.77 1.87 -11.48
C VAL A 98 4.44 1.78 -12.23
N LYS A 99 4.47 2.15 -13.51
CA LYS A 99 3.34 2.09 -14.45
C LYS A 99 3.42 0.81 -15.29
N GLY A 100 2.30 0.44 -15.90
CA GLY A 100 2.23 -0.66 -16.86
C GLY A 100 1.04 -1.60 -16.65
N HIS A 101 0.35 -1.52 -15.51
CA HIS A 101 -0.90 -2.23 -15.31
C HIS A 101 -2.02 -1.63 -16.16
N PHE A 102 -2.74 -2.48 -16.89
CA PHE A 102 -3.88 -2.10 -17.74
C PHE A 102 -5.23 -2.09 -16.99
N GLY A 103 -5.22 -2.47 -15.72
CA GLY A 103 -6.39 -2.51 -14.83
C GLY A 103 -5.98 -2.36 -13.36
N PRO A 104 -6.95 -2.38 -12.43
CA PRO A 104 -6.69 -2.25 -11.00
C PRO A 104 -5.64 -3.26 -10.51
N ILE A 105 -4.72 -2.78 -9.68
CA ILE A 105 -3.69 -3.63 -9.06
C ILE A 105 -4.33 -4.33 -7.85
N ASN A 106 -4.53 -5.63 -7.94
CA ASN A 106 -5.23 -6.41 -6.91
C ASN A 106 -4.29 -7.09 -5.90
N ALA A 107 -3.02 -7.29 -6.27
CA ALA A 107 -2.01 -7.86 -5.41
C ALA A 107 -0.65 -7.28 -5.75
N LEU A 108 0.17 -7.08 -4.73
CA LEU A 108 1.57 -6.69 -4.79
C LEU A 108 2.32 -7.52 -3.76
N VAL A 109 3.57 -7.84 -4.06
CA VAL A 109 4.48 -8.51 -3.14
C VAL A 109 5.91 -8.02 -3.40
N PHE A 110 6.65 -7.69 -2.35
CA PHE A 110 8.08 -7.51 -2.40
C PHE A 110 8.75 -8.89 -2.37
N ASN A 111 9.80 -9.09 -3.18
CA ASN A 111 10.61 -10.28 -2.96
C ASN A 111 11.23 -10.27 -1.55
N PRO A 112 11.33 -11.43 -0.88
CA PRO A 112 11.92 -11.54 0.46
C PRO A 112 13.36 -11.02 0.54
N ASP A 113 14.09 -11.02 -0.58
CA ASP A 113 15.45 -10.51 -0.68
C ASP A 113 15.52 -8.98 -0.92
N GLY A 114 14.38 -8.33 -1.12
CA GLY A 114 14.26 -6.89 -1.34
C GLY A 114 14.81 -6.38 -2.67
N ARG A 115 15.15 -7.26 -3.62
CA ARG A 115 15.89 -6.89 -4.85
C ARG A 115 15.04 -6.87 -6.11
N ARG A 116 13.84 -7.47 -6.10
CA ARG A 116 12.97 -7.60 -7.27
C ARG A 116 11.50 -7.46 -6.92
#